data_AF-A0A2A2A7Y9-F1
#
_entry.id   AF-A0A2A2A7Y9-F1
#
_cell.length_a   1.000
_cell.length_b   1.000
_cell.length_c   1.000
_cell.angle_alpha   90.00
_cell.angle_beta   90.00
_cell.angle_gamma   90.00
#
_symmetry.space_group_name_H-M   'P 1'
#
loop_
_entity.id
_entity.type
_entity.pdbx_description
1 polymer ?
#
loop_
_entity_poly.entity_id
_entity_poly.type
_entity_poly.pdbx_seq_one_letter_code
_entity_poly.pdbx_strand_id
1 'polypeptide(L)'
;MAAGLLLACATALMGALLLGVSGWFITGTALAGLSAATALAFDIFVPSASIRFLALGRTGARYAERLVGHAATLDALVALRERLLRSFAQPPAQAPQLAAAQRAWRLQPARLLLRLTRDLDAAEALYLRLALPCAAALATTLAISLWLAWQHLWLGLACWLWFWGWGLGITLWLVRSSSALALAQSRHGERMRQQALELVGGQAELTMAVQFDAASERWRQRQAQLAALELRLQQRDAAAAAAWQALQALTLAAALGVAAWLVLARDMHVALAAFFVLMAMAGMEPFAALRRGTLEWAACLLAARRLQAPLARSMTPATNATNATNATNANTAPPSATLPAPEAGLAAQLQHVWLDSGRSGLARLQDCSLTLAEGEVLALVGASGSGKSSLLALLAGELAATRGTVRALPSLGLPQQTALFSDTVRANLNLQQRALDDAALWAALELVGLKDAIAARPAGLDERLGEGGLGLSKGQGRRLALARLLLAQIPQTPLSGTGAGGAGAAGALWLLDEPTDGLDAATAQALLQRLAPTLRGRSVVLATHMRREAALADRLLLLEHGRITAQAVHGTAEFEALLARLRDG
;
A
#
# COMPACT_ATOMS: atom_id res chain seq x y z
N MET A 1 -20.64 7.73 0.71
CA MET A 1 -20.85 6.77 1.82
C MET A 1 -22.18 6.98 2.55
N ALA A 2 -22.47 8.14 3.17
CA ALA A 2 -23.73 8.36 3.88
C ALA A 2 -24.99 8.07 3.03
N ALA A 3 -25.02 8.51 1.77
CA ALA A 3 -26.11 8.21 0.84
C ALA A 3 -26.29 6.70 0.58
N GLY A 4 -25.19 5.94 0.46
CA GLY A 4 -25.26 4.48 0.31
C GLY A 4 -25.83 3.79 1.56
N LEU A 5 -25.49 4.29 2.74
CA LEU A 5 -26.00 3.78 4.02
C LEU A 5 -27.52 4.04 4.16
N LEU A 6 -27.99 5.23 3.76
CA LEU A 6 -29.41 5.56 3.72
C LEU A 6 -30.19 4.65 2.75
N LEU A 7 -29.64 4.42 1.55
CA LEU A 7 -30.25 3.54 0.54
C LEU A 7 -30.27 2.06 1.00
N ALA A 8 -29.26 1.62 1.74
CA ALA A 8 -29.24 0.30 2.36
C ALA A 8 -30.35 0.13 3.41
N CYS A 9 -30.52 1.13 4.28
CA CYS A 9 -31.61 1.17 5.24
C CYS A 9 -32.97 1.15 4.53
N ALA A 10 -33.15 1.99 3.49
CA ALA A 10 -34.38 2.03 2.70
C ALA A 10 -34.69 0.67 2.05
N THR A 11 -33.68 0.03 1.45
CA THR A 11 -33.82 -1.30 0.83
C THR A 11 -34.26 -2.36 1.83
N ALA A 12 -33.64 -2.37 3.01
CA ALA A 12 -33.95 -3.33 4.07
C ALA A 12 -35.36 -3.10 4.64
N LEU A 13 -35.73 -1.84 4.88
CA LEU A 13 -37.08 -1.46 5.34
C LEU A 13 -38.16 -1.81 4.33
N MET A 14 -37.96 -1.47 3.05
CA MET A 14 -38.90 -1.83 1.99
C MET A 14 -39.03 -3.34 1.84
N GLY A 15 -37.93 -4.09 2.02
CA GLY A 15 -37.94 -5.55 2.03
C GLY A 15 -38.78 -6.13 3.16
N ALA A 16 -38.62 -5.61 4.39
CA ALA A 16 -39.41 -6.03 5.54
C ALA A 16 -40.90 -5.69 5.34
N LEU A 17 -41.20 -4.43 5.01
CA LEU A 17 -42.58 -3.97 4.79
C LEU A 17 -43.27 -4.74 3.67
N LEU A 18 -42.56 -5.05 2.57
CA LEU A 18 -43.12 -5.86 1.49
C LEU A 18 -43.58 -7.23 1.99
N LEU A 19 -42.77 -7.87 2.84
CA LEU A 19 -43.07 -9.17 3.44
C LEU A 19 -44.29 -9.06 4.37
N GLY A 20 -44.31 -8.05 5.25
CA GLY A 20 -45.44 -7.78 6.16
C GLY A 20 -46.75 -7.49 5.42
N VAL A 21 -46.75 -6.51 4.51
CA VAL A 21 -47.95 -6.09 3.75
C VAL A 21 -48.47 -7.23 2.90
N SER A 22 -47.59 -8.07 2.32
CA SER A 22 -48.01 -9.25 1.57
C SER A 22 -48.75 -10.25 2.45
N GLY A 23 -48.24 -10.54 3.66
CA GLY A 23 -48.94 -11.41 4.61
C GLY A 23 -50.30 -10.86 5.02
N TRP A 24 -50.34 -9.58 5.36
CA TRP A 24 -51.59 -8.89 5.69
C TRP A 24 -52.61 -8.99 4.55
N PHE A 25 -52.18 -8.75 3.30
CA PHE A 25 -53.06 -8.77 2.14
C PHE A 25 -53.58 -10.17 1.83
N ILE A 26 -52.72 -11.19 1.86
CA ILE A 26 -53.11 -12.60 1.63
C ILE A 26 -54.12 -13.04 2.68
N THR A 27 -53.86 -12.77 3.96
CA THR A 27 -54.78 -13.14 5.04
C THR A 27 -56.07 -12.31 5.02
N GLY A 28 -55.98 -11.01 4.71
CA GLY A 28 -57.14 -10.11 4.62
C GLY A 28 -58.09 -10.49 3.49
N THR A 29 -57.55 -10.78 2.31
CA THR A 29 -58.34 -11.26 1.15
C THR A 29 -58.97 -12.62 1.40
N ALA A 30 -58.26 -13.56 2.04
CA ALA A 30 -58.82 -14.84 2.44
C ALA A 30 -60.02 -14.68 3.38
N LEU A 31 -59.94 -13.78 4.35
CA LEU A 31 -61.05 -13.49 5.28
C LEU A 31 -62.20 -12.76 4.61
N ALA A 32 -61.90 -11.78 3.74
CA ALA A 32 -62.92 -11.04 3.01
C ALA A 32 -63.74 -11.94 2.08
N GLY A 33 -63.11 -12.99 1.51
CA GLY A 33 -63.76 -13.99 0.66
C GLY A 33 -64.72 -14.94 1.38
N LEU A 34 -64.76 -14.95 2.71
CA LEU A 34 -65.68 -15.81 3.48
C LEU A 34 -67.15 -15.34 3.43
N SER A 35 -67.41 -14.07 3.07
CA SER A 35 -68.77 -13.56 2.90
C SER A 35 -68.87 -12.54 1.75
N ALA A 36 -70.01 -12.52 1.06
CA ALA A 36 -70.24 -11.58 -0.04
C ALA A 36 -70.22 -10.11 0.41
N ALA A 37 -70.70 -9.82 1.63
CA ALA A 37 -70.71 -8.47 2.18
C ALA A 37 -69.30 -7.95 2.50
N THR A 38 -68.44 -8.80 3.07
CA THR A 38 -67.02 -8.44 3.34
C THR A 38 -66.19 -8.35 2.06
N ALA A 39 -66.51 -9.16 1.04
CA ALA A 39 -65.84 -9.11 -0.25
C ALA A 39 -66.06 -7.77 -0.98
N LEU A 40 -67.27 -7.20 -0.89
CA LEU A 40 -67.59 -5.90 -1.50
C LEU A 40 -67.01 -4.71 -0.72
N ALA A 41 -66.79 -4.86 0.59
CA ALA A 41 -66.24 -3.81 1.45
C ALA A 41 -64.70 -3.79 1.52
N PHE A 42 -64.02 -4.83 1.01
CA PHE A 42 -62.57 -4.96 1.12
C PHE A 42 -61.83 -4.18 0.02
N ASP A 43 -61.01 -3.22 0.42
CA ASP A 43 -60.19 -2.42 -0.50
C ASP A 43 -58.95 -3.20 -0.97
N ILE A 44 -58.99 -3.66 -2.21
CA ILE A 44 -57.89 -4.38 -2.88
C ILE A 44 -56.82 -3.41 -3.41
N PHE A 45 -57.17 -2.15 -3.66
CA PHE A 45 -56.30 -1.22 -4.38
C PHE A 45 -55.16 -0.69 -3.51
N VAL A 46 -55.43 -0.28 -2.27
CA VAL A 46 -54.40 0.24 -1.36
C VAL A 46 -53.28 -0.77 -1.08
N PRO A 47 -53.56 -2.04 -0.72
CA PRO A 47 -52.53 -3.04 -0.47
C PRO A 47 -51.77 -3.41 -1.74
N SER A 48 -52.47 -3.52 -2.88
CA SER A 48 -51.84 -3.80 -4.18
C SER A 48 -50.89 -2.69 -4.62
N ALA A 49 -51.31 -1.43 -4.48
CA ALA A 49 -50.47 -0.26 -4.76
C ALA A 49 -49.26 -0.21 -3.82
N SER A 50 -49.46 -0.51 -2.53
CA SER A 50 -48.39 -0.57 -1.54
C SER A 50 -47.34 -1.64 -1.87
N ILE A 51 -47.77 -2.85 -2.23
CA ILE A 51 -46.87 -3.94 -2.65
C ILE A 51 -46.06 -3.53 -3.89
N ARG A 52 -46.71 -2.94 -4.91
CA ARG A 52 -46.02 -2.45 -6.12
C ARG A 52 -45.00 -1.36 -5.82
N PHE A 53 -45.38 -0.37 -5.00
CA PHE A 53 -44.50 0.70 -4.57
C PHE A 53 -43.29 0.16 -3.80
N LEU A 54 -43.51 -0.73 -2.84
CA LEU A 54 -42.44 -1.35 -2.05
C LEU A 54 -41.54 -2.25 -2.89
N ALA A 55 -42.08 -3.00 -3.85
CA ALA A 55 -41.30 -3.88 -4.73
C ALA A 55 -40.42 -3.09 -5.72
N LEU A 56 -41.00 -2.09 -6.40
CA LEU A 56 -40.25 -1.20 -7.29
C LEU A 56 -39.26 -0.34 -6.51
N GLY A 57 -39.69 0.22 -5.38
CA GLY A 57 -38.86 0.99 -4.46
C GLY A 57 -37.67 0.18 -3.95
N ARG A 58 -37.88 -1.05 -3.46
CA ARG A 58 -36.80 -1.94 -3.01
C ARG A 58 -35.80 -2.21 -4.13
N THR A 59 -36.29 -2.44 -5.34
CA THR A 59 -35.43 -2.73 -6.50
C THR A 59 -34.59 -1.51 -6.89
N GLY A 60 -35.22 -0.33 -6.99
CA GLY A 60 -34.53 0.94 -7.28
C GLY A 60 -33.54 1.34 -6.17
N ALA A 61 -33.95 1.23 -4.90
CA ALA A 61 -33.10 1.51 -3.75
C ALA A 61 -31.89 0.58 -3.70
N ARG A 62 -32.07 -0.73 -3.97
CA ARG A 62 -30.96 -1.69 -4.02
C ARG A 62 -29.99 -1.41 -5.16
N TYR A 63 -30.51 -1.03 -6.33
CA TYR A 63 -29.66 -0.66 -7.47
C TYR A 63 -28.84 0.60 -7.15
N ALA A 64 -29.50 1.64 -6.63
CA ALA A 64 -28.84 2.88 -6.23
C ALA A 64 -27.84 2.66 -5.08
N GLU A 65 -28.19 1.83 -4.09
CA GLU A 65 -27.30 1.42 -2.99
C GLU A 65 -26.02 0.80 -3.52
N ARG A 66 -26.13 -0.17 -4.44
CA ARG A 66 -24.96 -0.81 -5.05
C ARG A 66 -24.12 0.17 -5.84
N LEU A 67 -24.75 1.03 -6.65
CA LEU A 67 -24.06 1.98 -7.51
C LEU A 67 -23.30 3.04 -6.70
N VAL A 68 -23.97 3.68 -5.73
CA VAL A 68 -23.36 4.68 -4.84
C VAL A 68 -22.36 4.04 -3.87
N GLY A 69 -22.67 2.83 -3.39
CA GLY A 69 -21.80 2.06 -2.51
C GLY A 69 -20.48 1.70 -3.18
N HIS A 70 -20.53 1.12 -4.38
CA HIS A 70 -19.32 0.73 -5.12
C HIS A 70 -18.53 1.94 -5.63
N ALA A 71 -19.19 2.99 -6.14
CA ALA A 71 -18.49 4.19 -6.56
C ALA A 71 -17.71 4.80 -5.38
N ALA A 72 -18.37 4.94 -4.22
CA ALA A 72 -17.71 5.48 -3.03
C ALA A 72 -16.58 4.60 -2.50
N THR A 73 -16.68 3.26 -2.60
CA THR A 73 -15.59 2.37 -2.18
C THR A 73 -14.42 2.45 -3.14
N LEU A 74 -14.66 2.40 -4.46
CA LEU A 74 -13.62 2.51 -5.48
C LEU A 74 -12.87 3.83 -5.40
N ASP A 75 -13.57 4.96 -5.27
CA ASP A 75 -12.95 6.28 -5.11
C ASP A 75 -12.08 6.34 -3.85
N ALA A 76 -12.57 5.78 -2.74
CA ALA A 76 -11.80 5.70 -1.50
C ALA A 76 -10.56 4.82 -1.67
N LEU A 77 -10.65 3.68 -2.37
CA LEU A 77 -9.51 2.80 -2.63
C LEU A 77 -8.47 3.47 -3.53
N VAL A 78 -8.88 4.21 -4.56
CA VAL A 78 -7.98 4.98 -5.43
C VAL A 78 -7.23 6.03 -4.61
N ALA A 79 -7.95 6.82 -3.82
CA ALA A 79 -7.34 7.85 -2.97
C ALA A 79 -6.39 7.25 -1.91
N LEU A 80 -6.75 6.11 -1.31
CA LEU A 80 -5.90 5.41 -0.35
C LEU A 80 -4.65 4.83 -1.02
N ARG A 81 -4.77 4.18 -2.19
CA ARG A 81 -3.63 3.65 -2.96
C ARG A 81 -2.65 4.75 -3.31
N GLU A 82 -3.14 5.87 -3.85
CA GLU A 82 -2.34 7.02 -4.22
C GLU A 82 -1.59 7.59 -3.00
N ARG A 83 -2.28 7.79 -1.87
CA ARG A 83 -1.66 8.28 -0.63
C ARG A 83 -0.60 7.34 -0.09
N LEU A 84 -0.86 6.03 -0.09
CA LEU A 84 0.10 5.03 0.36
C LEU A 84 1.34 5.00 -0.54
N LEU A 85 1.14 4.98 -1.87
CA LEU A 85 2.25 5.03 -2.84
C LEU A 85 3.09 6.30 -2.67
N ARG A 86 2.46 7.47 -2.50
CA ARG A 86 3.18 8.72 -2.20
C ARG A 86 3.95 8.64 -0.89
N SER A 87 3.36 8.08 0.16
CA SER A 87 4.06 7.90 1.46
C SER A 87 5.27 6.96 1.36
N PHE A 88 5.22 5.98 0.45
CA PHE A 88 6.35 5.08 0.18
C PHE A 88 7.44 5.72 -0.68
N ALA A 89 7.07 6.68 -1.53
CA ALA A 89 8.00 7.44 -2.37
C ALA A 89 8.72 8.56 -1.62
N GLN A 90 8.27 8.96 -0.42
CA GLN A 90 8.90 10.01 0.37
C GLN A 90 10.28 9.57 0.91
N PRO A 91 11.33 10.40 0.74
CA PRO A 91 12.68 10.08 1.22
C PRO A 91 12.73 10.06 2.77
N PRO A 92 13.50 9.14 3.39
CA PRO A 92 13.55 9.00 4.85
C PRO A 92 14.04 10.24 5.59
N ALA A 93 14.85 11.09 4.96
CA ALA A 93 15.30 12.36 5.52
C ALA A 93 14.14 13.35 5.78
N GLN A 94 13.10 13.33 4.94
CA GLN A 94 11.91 14.19 5.10
C GLN A 94 10.92 13.60 6.12
N ALA A 95 10.96 12.29 6.34
CA ALA A 95 10.10 11.59 7.28
C ALA A 95 10.91 10.65 8.20
N PRO A 96 11.76 11.18 9.10
CA PRO A 96 12.61 10.37 9.98
C PRO A 96 11.81 9.38 10.84
N GLN A 97 10.56 9.72 11.15
CA GLN A 97 9.61 8.87 11.89
C GLN A 97 9.15 7.63 11.10
N LEU A 98 9.23 7.67 9.77
CA LEU A 98 8.92 6.55 8.87
C LEU A 98 10.18 5.78 8.45
N ALA A 99 11.38 6.30 8.72
CA ALA A 99 12.64 5.71 8.27
C ALA A 99 12.81 4.24 8.67
N ALA A 100 12.43 3.86 9.90
CA ALA A 100 12.49 2.47 10.35
C ALA A 100 11.52 1.56 9.58
N ALA A 101 10.30 2.05 9.31
CA ALA A 101 9.30 1.33 8.54
C ALA A 101 9.72 1.21 7.06
N GLN A 102 10.22 2.28 6.46
CA GLN A 102 10.74 2.31 5.09
C GLN A 102 11.95 1.38 4.91
N ARG A 103 12.87 1.33 5.87
CA ARG A 103 13.97 0.34 5.87
C ARG A 103 13.42 -1.08 5.87
N ALA A 104 12.44 -1.38 6.73
CA ALA A 104 11.80 -2.69 6.75
C ALA A 104 11.09 -3.02 5.43
N TRP A 105 10.50 -2.02 4.76
CA TRP A 105 9.87 -2.18 3.45
C TRP A 105 10.87 -2.46 2.33
N ARG A 106 12.00 -1.73 2.28
CA ARG A 106 13.08 -1.96 1.31
C ARG A 106 13.64 -3.38 1.39
N LEU A 107 13.70 -3.95 2.59
CA LEU A 107 14.18 -5.32 2.81
C LEU A 107 13.16 -6.40 2.41
N GLN A 108 11.87 -6.05 2.25
CA GLN A 108 10.78 -7.01 2.01
C GLN A 108 9.74 -6.45 1.03
N PRO A 109 10.10 -6.21 -0.25
CA PRO A 109 9.23 -5.56 -1.23
C PRO A 109 7.92 -6.31 -1.47
N ALA A 110 7.96 -7.65 -1.46
CA ALA A 110 6.77 -8.48 -1.59
C ALA A 110 5.73 -8.22 -0.47
N ARG A 111 6.18 -7.96 0.76
CA ARG A 111 5.28 -7.63 1.87
C ARG A 111 4.60 -6.29 1.66
N LEU A 112 5.27 -5.32 1.04
CA LEU A 112 4.70 -4.02 0.73
C LEU A 112 3.61 -4.12 -0.34
N LEU A 113 3.87 -4.87 -1.42
CA LEU A 113 2.90 -5.08 -2.49
C LEU A 113 1.64 -5.81 -1.97
N LEU A 114 1.85 -6.81 -1.10
CA LEU A 114 0.76 -7.50 -0.39
C LEU A 114 -0.05 -6.57 0.52
N ARG A 115 0.57 -5.56 1.14
CA ARG A 115 -0.16 -4.55 1.93
C ARG A 115 -0.99 -3.61 1.04
N LEU A 116 -0.43 -3.15 -0.08
CA LEU A 116 -1.15 -2.26 -1.02
C LEU A 116 -2.39 -2.90 -1.63
N THR A 117 -2.37 -4.22 -1.78
CA THR A 117 -3.49 -4.99 -2.34
C THR A 117 -4.40 -5.49 -1.24
N ARG A 118 -3.94 -6.40 -0.38
CA ARG A 118 -4.81 -7.10 0.58
C ARG A 118 -5.27 -6.29 1.77
N ASP A 119 -4.40 -5.48 2.37
CA ASP A 119 -4.83 -4.70 3.53
C ASP A 119 -5.86 -3.63 3.10
N LEU A 120 -5.78 -3.19 1.85
CA LEU A 120 -6.72 -2.26 1.23
C LEU A 120 -8.07 -2.93 0.92
N ASP A 121 -8.05 -4.14 0.33
CA ASP A 121 -9.26 -4.93 0.08
C ASP A 121 -9.97 -5.29 1.40
N ALA A 122 -9.20 -5.56 2.47
CA ALA A 122 -9.74 -5.78 3.80
C ALA A 122 -10.37 -4.50 4.40
N ALA A 123 -9.88 -3.32 4.06
CA ALA A 123 -10.49 -2.06 4.49
C ALA A 123 -11.86 -1.83 3.80
N GLU A 124 -12.00 -2.22 2.53
CA GLU A 124 -13.29 -2.19 1.82
C GLU A 124 -14.34 -3.10 2.48
N ALA A 125 -13.92 -4.31 2.87
CA ALA A 125 -14.79 -5.27 3.54
C ALA A 125 -15.43 -4.70 4.83
N LEU A 126 -14.73 -3.83 5.56
CA LEU A 126 -15.27 -3.19 6.77
C LEU A 126 -16.49 -2.31 6.48
N TYR A 127 -16.50 -1.59 5.36
CA TYR A 127 -17.65 -0.77 4.95
C TYR A 127 -18.79 -1.64 4.40
N LEU A 128 -18.50 -2.48 3.40
CA LEU A 128 -19.53 -3.22 2.68
C LEU A 128 -20.15 -4.37 3.50
N ARG A 129 -19.36 -5.02 4.37
CA ARG A 129 -19.79 -6.24 5.07
C ARG A 129 -20.11 -6.02 6.55
N LEU A 130 -19.75 -4.87 7.11
CA LEU A 130 -20.00 -4.55 8.51
C LEU A 130 -20.85 -3.30 8.71
N ALA A 131 -20.41 -2.16 8.19
CA ALA A 131 -21.14 -0.90 8.39
C ALA A 131 -22.52 -0.92 7.74
N LEU A 132 -22.61 -1.42 6.51
CA LEU A 132 -23.86 -1.46 5.75
C LEU A 132 -24.91 -2.42 6.36
N PRO A 133 -24.56 -3.68 6.73
CA PRO A 133 -25.50 -4.57 7.42
C PRO A 133 -25.86 -4.11 8.84
N CYS A 134 -24.93 -3.49 9.58
CA CYS A 134 -25.25 -2.90 10.89
C CYS A 134 -26.31 -1.81 10.78
N ALA A 135 -26.15 -0.89 9.82
CA ALA A 135 -27.11 0.17 9.58
C ALA A 135 -28.48 -0.38 9.16
N ALA A 136 -28.48 -1.37 8.25
CA ALA A 136 -29.70 -2.06 7.83
C ALA A 136 -30.38 -2.76 9.01
N ALA A 137 -29.64 -3.45 9.88
CA ALA A 137 -30.17 -4.13 11.06
C ALA A 137 -30.78 -3.15 12.07
N LEU A 138 -30.10 -2.02 12.33
CA LEU A 138 -30.64 -0.94 13.15
C LEU A 138 -31.95 -0.40 12.58
N ALA A 139 -31.97 -0.05 11.29
CA ALA A 139 -33.13 0.54 10.67
C ALA A 139 -34.34 -0.40 10.68
N THR A 140 -34.17 -1.67 10.27
CA THR A 140 -35.29 -2.63 10.19
C THR A 140 -35.82 -2.98 11.56
N THR A 141 -34.95 -3.33 12.51
CA THR A 141 -35.39 -3.66 13.87
C THR A 141 -36.07 -2.48 14.54
N LEU A 142 -35.60 -1.25 14.29
CA LEU A 142 -36.16 -0.06 14.92
C LEU A 142 -37.54 0.23 14.37
N ALA A 143 -37.72 0.11 13.06
CA ALA A 143 -39.03 0.26 12.44
C ALA A 143 -40.02 -0.82 12.91
N ILE A 144 -39.60 -2.08 13.00
CA ILE A 144 -40.43 -3.19 13.50
C ILE A 144 -40.83 -2.92 14.96
N SER A 145 -39.84 -2.64 15.82
CA SER A 145 -40.08 -2.40 17.24
C SER A 145 -40.92 -1.15 17.51
N LEU A 146 -40.74 -0.07 16.73
CA LEU A 146 -41.53 1.16 16.87
C LEU A 146 -42.99 0.93 16.42
N TRP A 147 -43.19 0.20 15.32
CA TRP A 147 -44.54 -0.18 14.87
C TRP A 147 -45.27 -1.07 15.89
N LEU A 148 -44.55 -2.00 16.53
CA LEU A 148 -45.08 -2.79 17.64
C LEU A 148 -45.33 -1.96 18.89
N ALA A 149 -44.42 -1.04 19.22
CA ALA A 149 -44.53 -0.19 20.40
C ALA A 149 -45.73 0.76 20.32
N TRP A 150 -46.09 1.20 19.10
CA TRP A 150 -47.31 1.97 18.86
C TRP A 150 -48.56 1.22 19.33
N GLN A 151 -48.63 -0.10 19.09
CA GLN A 151 -49.76 -0.93 19.51
C GLN A 151 -49.63 -1.36 20.98
N HIS A 152 -48.46 -1.90 21.33
CA HIS A 152 -48.12 -2.39 22.66
C HIS A 152 -46.66 -2.08 22.97
N LEU A 153 -46.42 -1.05 23.79
CA LEU A 153 -45.09 -0.57 24.16
C LEU A 153 -44.15 -1.69 24.64
N TRP A 154 -44.65 -2.57 25.51
CA TRP A 154 -43.88 -3.68 26.08
C TRP A 154 -43.46 -4.73 25.05
N LEU A 155 -44.32 -5.03 24.06
CA LEU A 155 -43.98 -5.97 22.99
C LEU A 155 -42.93 -5.38 22.05
N GLY A 156 -43.02 -4.08 21.75
CA GLY A 156 -42.01 -3.38 20.96
C GLY A 156 -40.63 -3.40 21.62
N LEU A 157 -40.57 -3.10 22.93
CA LEU A 157 -39.34 -3.19 23.73
C LEU A 157 -38.82 -4.62 23.83
N ALA A 158 -39.69 -5.61 24.06
CA ALA A 158 -39.31 -7.01 24.13
C ALA A 158 -38.73 -7.50 22.78
N CYS A 159 -39.34 -7.15 21.65
CA CYS A 159 -38.81 -7.47 20.32
C CYS A 159 -37.46 -6.79 20.06
N TRP A 160 -37.30 -5.53 20.47
CA TRP A 160 -36.02 -4.83 20.33
C TRP A 160 -34.90 -5.54 21.12
N LEU A 161 -35.17 -5.85 22.39
CA LEU A 161 -34.24 -6.57 23.25
C LEU A 161 -33.95 -7.99 22.73
N TRP A 162 -34.95 -8.67 22.17
CA TRP A 162 -34.81 -9.99 21.56
C TRP A 162 -33.82 -9.96 20.38
N PHE A 163 -34.06 -9.06 19.42
CA PHE A 163 -33.21 -8.95 18.23
C PHE A 163 -31.79 -8.52 18.57
N TRP A 164 -31.63 -7.52 19.45
CA TRP A 164 -30.31 -7.02 19.82
C TRP A 164 -29.58 -7.96 20.77
N GLY A 165 -30.26 -8.57 21.74
CA GLY A 165 -29.66 -9.51 22.68
C GLY A 165 -29.07 -10.73 21.97
N TRP A 166 -29.86 -11.37 21.10
CA TRP A 166 -29.39 -12.55 20.39
C TRP A 166 -28.58 -12.24 19.12
N GLY A 167 -28.97 -11.21 18.36
CA GLY A 167 -28.24 -10.77 17.17
C GLY A 167 -26.82 -10.26 17.52
N LEU A 168 -26.69 -9.42 18.56
CA LEU A 168 -25.36 -9.06 19.06
C LEU A 168 -24.69 -10.21 19.80
N GLY A 169 -25.43 -11.03 20.55
CA GLY A 169 -24.86 -12.18 21.26
C GLY A 169 -24.12 -13.14 20.34
N ILE A 170 -24.74 -13.54 19.23
CA ILE A 170 -24.14 -14.43 18.23
C ILE A 170 -22.94 -13.77 17.55
N THR A 171 -23.05 -12.49 17.18
CA THR A 171 -21.95 -11.77 16.53
C THR A 171 -20.76 -11.55 17.45
N LEU A 172 -20.98 -11.18 18.72
CA LEU A 172 -19.92 -11.03 19.73
C LEU A 172 -19.25 -12.36 20.07
N TRP A 173 -20.03 -13.44 20.21
CA TRP A 173 -19.50 -14.78 20.38
C TRP A 173 -18.61 -15.19 19.20
N LEU A 174 -19.06 -14.92 17.98
CA LEU A 174 -18.30 -15.25 16.77
C LEU A 174 -17.03 -14.42 16.67
N VAL A 175 -17.06 -13.12 16.97
CA VAL A 175 -15.87 -12.26 17.01
C VAL A 175 -14.85 -12.77 18.04
N ARG A 176 -15.31 -13.07 19.26
CA ARG A 176 -14.41 -13.51 20.34
C ARG A 176 -13.80 -14.88 20.05
N SER A 177 -14.55 -15.79 19.46
CA SER A 177 -14.09 -17.14 19.17
C SER A 177 -13.29 -17.28 17.87
N SER A 178 -13.56 -16.45 16.86
CA SER A 178 -12.90 -16.52 15.55
C SER A 178 -11.70 -15.59 15.43
N SER A 179 -11.61 -14.50 16.21
CA SER A 179 -10.56 -13.48 16.03
C SER A 179 -9.13 -14.03 16.11
N ALA A 180 -8.81 -14.85 17.12
CA ALA A 180 -7.49 -15.45 17.26
C ALA A 180 -7.15 -16.39 16.09
N LEU A 181 -8.14 -17.16 15.63
CA LEU A 181 -8.01 -18.09 14.50
C LEU A 181 -7.83 -17.33 13.16
N ALA A 182 -8.62 -16.27 12.93
CA ALA A 182 -8.54 -15.43 11.74
C ALA A 182 -7.19 -14.68 11.67
N LEU A 183 -6.68 -14.19 12.81
CA LEU A 183 -5.34 -13.61 12.89
C LEU A 183 -4.24 -14.64 12.61
N ALA A 184 -4.39 -15.86 13.13
CA ALA A 184 -3.46 -16.95 12.83
C ALA A 184 -3.49 -17.30 11.33
N GLN A 185 -4.68 -17.46 10.73
CA GLN A 185 -4.85 -17.73 9.31
C GLN A 185 -4.16 -16.65 8.45
N SER A 186 -4.39 -15.36 8.76
CA SER A 186 -3.74 -14.24 8.07
C SER A 186 -2.21 -14.32 8.15
N ARG A 187 -1.64 -14.53 9.34
CA ARG A 187 -0.19 -14.64 9.55
C ARG A 187 0.43 -15.85 8.85
N HIS A 188 -0.22 -17.01 8.93
CA HIS A 188 0.25 -18.23 8.27
C HIS A 188 0.14 -18.10 6.74
N GLY A 189 -0.93 -17.48 6.23
CA GLY A 189 -1.11 -17.18 4.81
C GLY A 189 -0.09 -16.17 4.26
N GLU A 190 0.38 -15.22 5.07
CA GLU A 190 1.50 -14.33 4.70
C GLU A 190 2.83 -15.07 4.60
N ARG A 191 3.12 -15.90 5.60
CA ARG A 191 4.37 -16.71 5.66
C ARG A 191 4.44 -17.73 4.52
N MET A 192 3.33 -18.40 4.23
CA MET A 192 3.24 -19.39 3.15
C MET A 192 3.55 -18.76 1.78
N ARG A 193 3.06 -17.54 1.53
CA ARG A 193 3.35 -16.80 0.29
C ARG A 193 4.78 -16.31 0.21
N GLN A 194 5.35 -15.84 1.32
CA GLN A 194 6.78 -15.48 1.36
C GLN A 194 7.65 -16.68 1.01
N GLN A 195 7.34 -17.86 1.55
CA GLN A 195 8.06 -19.09 1.25
C GLN A 195 7.84 -19.56 -0.19
N ALA A 196 6.65 -19.34 -0.76
CA ALA A 196 6.43 -19.62 -2.19
C ALA A 196 7.34 -18.73 -3.06
N LEU A 197 7.45 -17.44 -2.74
CA LEU A 197 8.36 -16.54 -3.45
C LEU A 197 9.83 -16.93 -3.26
N GLU A 198 10.23 -17.31 -2.04
CA GLU A 198 11.59 -17.81 -1.74
C GLU A 198 11.90 -19.11 -2.50
N LEU A 199 10.94 -20.04 -2.58
CA LEU A 199 11.08 -21.30 -3.33
C LEU A 199 11.26 -21.05 -4.83
N VAL A 200 10.44 -20.18 -5.41
CA VAL A 200 10.50 -19.86 -6.85
C VAL A 200 11.78 -19.05 -7.15
N GLY A 201 12.07 -18.02 -6.36
CA GLY A 201 13.25 -17.18 -6.56
C GLY A 201 14.56 -17.91 -6.29
N GLY A 202 14.59 -18.80 -5.30
CA GLY A 202 15.76 -19.59 -4.90
C GLY A 202 15.81 -20.99 -5.54
N GLN A 203 14.99 -21.27 -6.55
CA GLN A 203 14.88 -22.63 -7.11
C GLN A 203 16.23 -23.16 -7.58
N ALA A 204 17.00 -22.36 -8.32
CA ALA A 204 18.31 -22.77 -8.83
C ALA A 204 19.28 -23.13 -7.69
N GLU A 205 19.38 -22.28 -6.67
CA GLU A 205 20.25 -22.50 -5.50
C GLU A 205 19.81 -23.73 -4.70
N LEU A 206 18.50 -23.91 -4.49
CA LEU A 206 17.93 -25.05 -3.77
C LEU A 206 18.12 -26.37 -4.53
N THR A 207 18.05 -26.33 -5.86
CA THR A 207 18.33 -27.49 -6.71
C THR A 207 19.82 -27.83 -6.67
N MET A 208 20.71 -26.83 -6.77
CA MET A 208 22.16 -27.04 -6.64
C MET A 208 22.55 -27.58 -5.26
N ALA A 209 21.87 -27.14 -4.20
CA ALA A 209 22.09 -27.61 -2.83
C ALA A 209 21.37 -28.94 -2.51
N VAL A 210 20.61 -29.52 -3.45
CA VAL A 210 19.81 -30.75 -3.25
C VAL A 210 18.80 -30.62 -2.09
N GLN A 211 18.24 -29.41 -1.89
CA GLN A 211 17.28 -29.12 -0.83
C GLN A 211 15.87 -28.81 -1.34
N PHE A 212 15.66 -28.81 -2.65
CA PHE A 212 14.38 -28.42 -3.25
C PHE A 212 13.20 -29.27 -2.75
N ASP A 213 13.35 -30.61 -2.68
CA ASP A 213 12.28 -31.50 -2.21
C ASP A 213 11.97 -31.28 -0.72
N ALA A 214 13.00 -31.14 0.11
CA ALA A 214 12.83 -30.86 1.54
C ALA A 214 12.21 -29.47 1.79
N ALA A 215 12.51 -28.48 0.94
CA ALA A 215 11.88 -27.16 1.00
C ALA A 215 10.41 -27.22 0.55
N SER A 216 10.12 -27.99 -0.50
CA SER A 216 8.75 -28.26 -0.99
C SER A 216 7.90 -28.98 0.06
N GLU A 217 8.46 -29.95 0.76
CA GLU A 217 7.76 -30.68 1.83
C GLU A 217 7.43 -29.77 3.03
N ARG A 218 8.37 -28.93 3.46
CA ARG A 218 8.13 -27.91 4.51
C ARG A 218 7.01 -26.95 4.12
N TRP A 219 6.90 -26.62 2.83
CA TRP A 219 5.82 -25.78 2.32
C TRP A 219 4.47 -26.52 2.32
N ARG A 220 4.43 -27.80 1.89
CA ARG A 220 3.23 -28.66 1.97
C ARG A 220 2.72 -28.81 3.41
N GLN A 221 3.62 -29.04 4.37
CA GLN A 221 3.25 -29.13 5.80
C GLN A 221 2.61 -27.83 6.31
N ARG A 222 3.13 -26.66 5.91
CA ARG A 222 2.54 -25.37 6.29
C ARG A 222 1.22 -25.10 5.59
N GLN A 223 1.06 -25.56 4.35
CA GLN A 223 -0.23 -25.52 3.66
C GLN A 223 -1.28 -26.35 4.43
N ALA A 224 -0.91 -27.55 4.91
CA ALA A 224 -1.80 -28.36 5.74
C ALA A 224 -2.17 -27.68 7.07
N GLN A 225 -1.22 -27.00 7.72
CA GLN A 225 -1.50 -26.20 8.92
C GLN A 225 -2.48 -25.05 8.65
N LEU A 226 -2.34 -24.36 7.50
CA LEU A 226 -3.27 -23.31 7.09
C LEU A 226 -4.67 -23.88 6.83
N ALA A 227 -4.77 -25.00 6.11
CA ALA A 227 -6.03 -25.67 5.84
C ALA A 227 -6.74 -26.10 7.14
N ALA A 228 -6.00 -26.58 8.15
CA ALA A 228 -6.55 -26.92 9.45
C ALA A 228 -7.13 -25.70 10.19
N LEU A 229 -6.51 -24.52 10.06
CA LEU A 229 -7.05 -23.26 10.60
C LEU A 229 -8.32 -22.82 9.86
N GLU A 230 -8.33 -22.94 8.53
CA GLU A 230 -9.49 -22.64 7.69
C GLU A 230 -10.69 -23.51 8.06
N LEU A 231 -10.47 -24.82 8.24
CA LEU A 231 -11.49 -25.75 8.67
C LEU A 231 -12.08 -25.37 10.04
N ARG A 232 -11.23 -24.99 11.02
CA ARG A 232 -11.69 -24.53 12.34
C ARG A 232 -12.51 -23.25 12.26
N LEU A 233 -12.16 -22.33 11.37
CA LEU A 233 -12.95 -21.11 11.13
C LEU A 233 -14.30 -21.45 10.49
N GLN A 234 -14.32 -22.31 9.47
CA GLN A 234 -15.56 -22.79 8.84
C GLN A 234 -16.46 -23.53 9.83
N GLN A 235 -15.91 -24.31 10.76
CA GLN A 235 -16.68 -24.95 11.82
C GLN A 235 -17.34 -23.92 12.76
N ARG A 236 -16.64 -22.83 13.10
CA ARG A 236 -17.21 -21.73 13.91
C ARG A 236 -18.30 -20.98 13.13
N ASP A 237 -18.09 -20.76 11.85
CA ASP A 237 -19.09 -20.16 10.95
C ASP A 237 -20.36 -21.03 10.85
N ALA A 238 -20.19 -22.34 10.66
CA ALA A 238 -21.29 -23.31 10.60
C ALA A 238 -22.06 -23.37 11.93
N ALA A 239 -21.36 -23.39 13.06
CA ALA A 239 -22.00 -23.34 14.38
C ALA A 239 -22.79 -22.03 14.59
N ALA A 240 -22.23 -20.89 14.16
CA ALA A 240 -22.93 -19.60 14.19
C ALA A 240 -24.16 -19.60 13.28
N ALA A 241 -24.07 -20.20 12.10
CA ALA A 241 -25.17 -20.31 11.14
C ALA A 241 -26.29 -21.22 11.68
N ALA A 242 -25.94 -22.32 12.33
CA ALA A 242 -26.91 -23.21 12.98
C ALA A 242 -27.62 -22.52 14.15
N ALA A 243 -26.87 -21.83 15.03
CA ALA A 243 -27.45 -21.06 16.13
C ALA A 243 -28.37 -19.94 15.62
N TRP A 244 -27.95 -19.26 14.55
CA TRP A 244 -28.74 -18.25 13.86
C TRP A 244 -30.05 -18.81 13.29
N GLN A 245 -30.00 -19.98 12.65
CA GLN A 245 -31.18 -20.61 12.06
C GLN A 245 -32.15 -21.13 13.13
N ALA A 246 -31.63 -21.66 14.24
CA ALA A 246 -32.43 -22.02 15.41
C ALA A 246 -33.12 -20.79 16.03
N LEU A 247 -32.40 -19.67 16.17
CA LEU A 247 -32.96 -18.42 16.66
C LEU A 247 -34.04 -17.87 15.73
N GLN A 248 -33.85 -17.93 14.42
CA GLN A 248 -34.85 -17.51 13.44
C GLN A 248 -36.12 -18.35 13.56
N ALA A 249 -35.99 -19.67 13.70
CA ALA A 249 -37.12 -20.58 13.92
C ALA A 249 -37.86 -20.28 15.24
N LEU A 250 -37.11 -20.01 16.31
CA LEU A 250 -37.70 -19.67 17.61
C LEU A 250 -38.36 -18.29 17.61
N THR A 251 -37.80 -17.32 16.89
CA THR A 251 -38.42 -16.00 16.68
C THR A 251 -39.74 -16.14 15.93
N LEU A 252 -39.78 -16.99 14.89
CA LEU A 252 -41.00 -17.28 14.15
C LEU A 252 -42.06 -17.95 15.05
N ALA A 253 -41.67 -18.97 15.83
CA ALA A 253 -42.57 -19.65 16.76
C ALA A 253 -43.11 -18.73 17.85
N ALA A 254 -42.24 -17.90 18.44
CA ALA A 254 -42.63 -16.90 19.44
C ALA A 254 -43.55 -15.83 18.84
N ALA A 255 -43.24 -15.32 17.65
CA ALA A 255 -44.11 -14.37 16.95
C ALA A 255 -45.49 -14.96 16.64
N LEU A 256 -45.56 -16.23 16.20
CA LEU A 256 -46.82 -16.94 16.00
C LEU A 256 -47.61 -17.11 17.31
N GLY A 257 -46.94 -17.48 18.41
CA GLY A 257 -47.57 -17.62 19.72
C GLY A 257 -48.13 -16.31 20.26
N VAL A 258 -47.35 -15.22 20.18
CA VAL A 258 -47.79 -13.87 20.58
C VAL A 258 -48.91 -13.39 19.67
N ALA A 259 -48.80 -13.60 18.36
CA ALA A 259 -49.84 -13.26 17.39
C ALA A 259 -51.16 -13.97 17.70
N ALA A 260 -51.12 -15.28 17.96
CA ALA A 260 -52.30 -16.06 18.32
C ALA A 260 -52.92 -15.58 19.64
N TRP A 261 -52.10 -15.30 20.65
CA TRP A 261 -52.57 -14.78 21.93
C TRP A 261 -53.29 -13.43 21.78
N LEU A 262 -52.72 -12.49 21.04
CA LEU A 262 -53.32 -11.18 20.78
C LEU A 262 -54.62 -11.27 19.97
N VAL A 263 -54.70 -12.21 19.02
CA VAL A 263 -55.94 -12.46 18.26
C VAL A 263 -57.03 -13.05 19.16
N LEU A 264 -56.69 -14.01 20.02
CA LEU A 264 -57.64 -14.63 20.95
C LEU A 264 -58.12 -13.65 22.03
N ALA A 265 -57.23 -12.76 22.49
CA ALA A 265 -57.57 -11.65 23.40
C ALA A 265 -58.45 -10.58 22.74
N ARG A 266 -58.65 -10.64 21.41
CA ARG A 266 -59.34 -9.65 20.58
C ARG A 266 -58.65 -8.27 20.53
N ASP A 267 -57.38 -8.22 20.86
CA ASP A 267 -56.55 -7.02 20.78
C ASP A 267 -55.99 -6.78 19.37
N MET A 268 -55.93 -7.82 18.52
CA MET A 268 -55.38 -7.71 17.17
C MET A 268 -56.17 -8.50 16.12
N HIS A 269 -56.35 -7.92 14.93
CA HIS A 269 -56.95 -8.60 13.79
C HIS A 269 -56.02 -9.66 13.17
N VAL A 270 -56.59 -10.76 12.67
CA VAL A 270 -55.84 -11.89 12.08
C VAL A 270 -54.91 -11.47 10.93
N ALA A 271 -55.32 -10.51 10.10
CA ALA A 271 -54.47 -9.98 9.02
C ALA A 271 -53.24 -9.19 9.56
N LEU A 272 -53.42 -8.41 10.63
CA LEU A 272 -52.32 -7.72 11.32
C LEU A 272 -51.39 -8.70 12.04
N ALA A 273 -51.95 -9.83 12.50
CA ALA A 273 -51.17 -10.93 13.05
C ALA A 273 -50.20 -11.52 12.02
N ALA A 274 -50.67 -11.76 10.79
CA ALA A 274 -49.82 -12.21 9.68
C ALA A 274 -48.74 -11.18 9.32
N PHE A 275 -49.08 -9.89 9.32
CA PHE A 275 -48.10 -8.80 9.15
C PHE A 275 -46.97 -8.89 10.18
N PHE A 276 -47.33 -8.99 11.47
CA PHE A 276 -46.37 -9.04 12.57
C PHE A 276 -45.42 -10.24 12.45
N VAL A 277 -45.95 -11.44 12.18
CA VAL A 277 -45.15 -12.66 12.07
C VAL A 277 -44.10 -12.55 10.95
N LEU A 278 -44.51 -12.04 9.78
CA LEU A 278 -43.63 -11.87 8.63
C LEU A 278 -42.61 -10.74 8.82
N MET A 279 -43.01 -9.63 9.46
CA MET A 279 -42.08 -8.56 9.85
C MET A 279 -41.05 -9.05 10.86
N ALA A 280 -41.45 -9.85 11.85
CA ALA A 280 -40.54 -10.43 12.83
C ALA A 280 -39.49 -11.35 12.18
N MET A 281 -39.91 -12.12 11.18
CA MET A 281 -39.00 -12.93 10.36
C MET A 281 -38.02 -12.06 9.54
N ALA A 282 -38.51 -10.97 8.93
CA ALA A 282 -37.68 -10.06 8.14
C ALA A 282 -36.66 -9.27 9.00
N GLY A 283 -36.99 -8.97 10.25
CA GLY A 283 -36.10 -8.28 11.19
C GLY A 283 -34.78 -9.00 11.46
N MET A 284 -34.75 -10.32 11.25
CA MET A 284 -33.55 -11.13 11.42
C MET A 284 -32.60 -11.08 10.21
N GLU A 285 -33.10 -10.86 8.99
CA GLU A 285 -32.29 -10.95 7.76
C GLU A 285 -30.98 -10.13 7.78
N PRO A 286 -30.96 -8.86 8.24
CA PRO A 286 -29.72 -8.07 8.27
C PRO A 286 -28.63 -8.60 9.20
N PHE A 287 -29.00 -9.27 10.31
CA PHE A 287 -28.02 -9.85 11.22
C PHE A 287 -27.33 -11.10 10.61
N ALA A 288 -27.99 -11.79 9.69
CA ALA A 288 -27.37 -12.88 8.94
C ALA A 288 -26.21 -12.36 8.06
N ALA A 289 -26.39 -11.20 7.44
CA ALA A 289 -25.34 -10.52 6.68
C ALA A 289 -24.21 -10.02 7.61
N LEU A 290 -24.57 -9.43 8.75
CA LEU A 290 -23.61 -8.99 9.76
C LEU A 290 -22.73 -10.14 10.28
N ARG A 291 -23.34 -11.30 10.58
CA ARG A 291 -22.65 -12.52 11.01
C ARG A 291 -21.54 -12.91 10.04
N ARG A 292 -21.81 -12.92 8.73
CA ARG A 292 -20.79 -13.25 7.71
C ARG A 292 -19.64 -12.23 7.71
N GLY A 293 -19.94 -10.94 7.88
CA GLY A 293 -18.92 -9.89 7.97
C GLY A 293 -17.99 -10.02 9.20
N THR A 294 -18.48 -10.57 10.31
CA THR A 294 -17.68 -10.69 11.54
C THR A 294 -16.50 -11.65 11.44
N LEU A 295 -16.50 -12.62 10.53
CA LEU A 295 -15.37 -13.53 10.33
C LEU A 295 -14.13 -12.81 9.79
N GLU A 296 -14.36 -11.79 8.97
CA GLU A 296 -13.30 -10.98 8.37
C GLU A 296 -12.86 -9.83 9.28
N TRP A 297 -13.59 -9.57 10.36
CA TRP A 297 -13.36 -8.45 11.29
C TRP A 297 -11.93 -8.37 11.81
N ALA A 298 -11.36 -9.48 12.27
CA ALA A 298 -10.03 -9.48 12.86
C ALA A 298 -8.93 -9.20 11.81
N ALA A 299 -9.13 -9.67 10.58
CA ALA A 299 -8.25 -9.34 9.46
C ALA A 299 -8.39 -7.86 9.07
N CYS A 300 -9.63 -7.34 8.99
CA CYS A 300 -9.91 -5.94 8.70
C CYS A 300 -9.28 -5.00 9.74
N LEU A 301 -9.41 -5.31 11.04
CA LEU A 301 -8.79 -4.52 12.10
C LEU A 301 -7.27 -4.53 12.04
N LEU A 302 -6.67 -5.68 11.74
CA LEU A 302 -5.21 -5.80 11.61
C LEU A 302 -4.70 -5.03 10.39
N ALA A 303 -5.41 -5.12 9.25
CA ALA A 303 -5.14 -4.33 8.07
C ALA A 303 -5.26 -2.83 8.36
N ALA A 304 -6.37 -2.40 8.98
CA ALA A 304 -6.57 -1.01 9.38
C ALA A 304 -5.45 -0.51 10.31
N ARG A 305 -5.04 -1.27 11.32
CA ARG A 305 -3.92 -0.91 12.22
C ARG A 305 -2.58 -0.79 11.49
N ARG A 306 -2.32 -1.64 10.49
CA ARG A 306 -1.09 -1.56 9.68
C ARG A 306 -1.08 -0.36 8.74
N LEU A 307 -2.26 0.02 8.22
CA LEU A 307 -2.44 1.18 7.35
C LEU A 307 -2.50 2.50 8.13
N GLN A 308 -2.90 2.46 9.41
CA GLN A 308 -3.00 3.65 10.26
C GLN A 308 -1.67 4.41 10.39
N ALA A 309 -0.53 3.74 10.59
CA ALA A 309 0.74 4.45 10.80
C ALA A 309 1.24 5.23 9.55
N PRO A 310 1.19 4.66 8.33
CA PRO A 310 1.43 5.42 7.10
C PRO A 310 0.40 6.54 6.84
N LEU A 311 -0.88 6.28 7.10
CA LEU A 311 -1.98 7.22 6.76
C LEU A 311 -2.12 8.36 7.77
N ALA A 312 -2.09 8.09 9.07
CA ALA A 312 -2.25 9.11 10.10
C ALA A 312 -1.11 10.16 10.07
N ARG A 313 0.03 9.80 9.48
CA ARG A 313 1.23 10.66 9.43
C ARG A 313 1.42 11.38 8.10
N SER A 314 0.70 10.98 7.05
CA SER A 314 0.50 11.84 5.87
C SER A 314 -0.59 12.90 6.13
N MET A 315 -1.41 12.72 7.16
CA MET A 315 -2.44 13.67 7.60
C MET A 315 -1.94 14.77 8.53
N THR A 316 -0.68 14.75 8.99
CA THR A 316 -0.05 15.94 9.56
C THR A 316 0.55 16.74 8.41
N PRO A 317 -0.08 17.83 7.96
CA PRO A 317 0.66 18.82 7.20
C PRO A 317 1.79 19.29 8.10
N ALA A 318 2.91 19.70 7.52
CA ALA A 318 3.87 20.53 8.25
C ALA A 318 3.13 21.81 8.70
N THR A 319 2.51 21.79 9.88
CA THR A 319 1.76 22.89 10.50
C THR A 319 2.66 24.04 10.96
N ASN A 320 3.92 24.06 10.53
CA ASN A 320 4.82 25.21 10.71
C ASN A 320 4.91 26.12 9.47
N ALA A 321 4.05 25.93 8.45
CA ALA A 321 3.97 26.81 7.28
C ALA A 321 2.69 27.65 7.24
N THR A 322 2.12 28.02 8.38
CA THR A 322 0.96 28.93 8.49
C THR A 322 1.33 30.39 8.29
N ASN A 323 2.02 30.73 7.19
CA ASN A 323 2.06 32.09 6.64
C ASN A 323 2.49 32.06 5.15
N ALA A 324 1.63 31.51 4.29
CA ALA A 324 1.64 31.81 2.86
C ALA A 324 0.26 31.45 2.27
N THR A 325 -0.72 32.32 2.52
CA THR A 325 -1.98 32.31 1.77
C THR A 325 -1.71 32.66 0.31
N ASN A 326 -2.31 31.87 -0.58
CA ASN A 326 -2.52 32.08 -2.01
C ASN A 326 -1.44 31.56 -2.96
N ALA A 327 -1.59 30.29 -3.37
CA ALA A 327 -1.26 29.87 -4.73
C ALA A 327 -2.12 28.66 -5.12
N THR A 328 -3.20 28.94 -5.86
CA THR A 328 -3.97 27.97 -6.63
C THR A 328 -3.10 27.29 -7.68
N ASN A 329 -3.26 25.96 -7.80
CA ASN A 329 -2.96 25.13 -8.96
C ASN A 329 -1.62 25.39 -9.67
N ALA A 330 -0.56 24.77 -9.16
CA ALA A 330 0.58 24.40 -9.99
C ALA A 330 0.91 22.93 -9.74
N ASN A 331 0.90 22.16 -10.82
CA ASN A 331 1.40 20.81 -10.92
C ASN A 331 2.94 20.87 -10.80
N THR A 332 3.44 21.21 -9.61
CA THR A 332 4.89 21.30 -9.35
C THR A 332 5.42 19.90 -9.05
N ALA A 333 6.51 19.56 -9.72
CA ALA A 333 7.30 18.35 -9.55
C ALA A 333 7.44 17.93 -8.07
N PRO A 334 7.53 16.61 -7.78
CA PRO A 334 7.67 16.14 -6.41
C PRO A 334 8.87 16.81 -5.74
N PRO A 335 8.75 17.25 -4.47
CA PRO A 335 9.83 17.92 -3.76
C PRO A 335 11.02 16.97 -3.70
N SER A 336 12.09 17.32 -4.42
CA SER A 336 13.35 16.60 -4.36
C SER A 336 13.81 16.53 -2.90
N ALA A 337 14.39 15.38 -2.51
CA ALA A 337 14.90 15.09 -1.18
C ALA A 337 15.94 16.14 -0.73
N THR A 338 15.48 17.29 -0.25
CA THR A 338 16.37 18.39 0.11
C THR A 338 16.76 18.22 1.56
N LEU A 339 17.92 17.59 1.75
CA LEU A 339 18.70 17.78 2.96
C LEU A 339 18.92 19.29 3.19
N PRO A 340 19.13 19.72 4.44
CA PRO A 340 19.49 21.11 4.70
C PRO A 340 20.70 21.51 3.86
N ALA A 341 20.66 22.72 3.32
CA ALA A 341 21.73 23.24 2.48
C ALA A 341 23.06 23.25 3.25
N PRO A 342 24.17 22.84 2.61
CA PRO A 342 25.50 22.95 3.19
C PRO A 342 25.93 24.42 3.32
N GLU A 343 27.02 24.65 4.05
CA GLU A 343 27.66 25.97 4.13
C GLU A 343 28.16 26.41 2.74
N ALA A 344 28.26 27.73 2.52
CA ALA A 344 28.61 28.29 1.22
C ALA A 344 29.96 27.75 0.71
N GLY A 345 29.98 27.27 -0.55
CA GLY A 345 31.17 26.68 -1.19
C GLY A 345 31.37 25.19 -0.90
N LEU A 346 30.51 24.56 -0.09
CA LEU A 346 30.50 23.11 0.12
C LEU A 346 29.35 22.46 -0.63
N ALA A 347 29.62 21.31 -1.24
CA ALA A 347 28.59 20.47 -1.84
C ALA A 347 28.00 19.45 -0.85
N ALA A 348 28.77 19.05 0.17
CA ALA A 348 28.30 18.17 1.24
C ALA A 348 29.08 18.37 2.55
N GLN A 349 28.39 18.16 3.67
CA GLN A 349 28.93 18.28 5.02
C GLN A 349 28.27 17.25 5.95
N LEU A 350 29.09 16.38 6.55
CA LEU A 350 28.72 15.50 7.65
C LEU A 350 29.46 15.94 8.91
N GLN A 351 28.74 16.09 10.01
CA GLN A 351 29.33 16.41 11.31
C GLN A 351 28.92 15.34 12.33
N HIS A 352 29.92 14.60 12.83
CA HIS A 352 29.79 13.58 13.87
C HIS A 352 28.65 12.59 13.63
N VAL A 353 28.61 12.02 12.42
CA VAL A 353 27.47 11.21 11.98
C VAL A 353 27.59 9.77 12.44
N TRP A 354 26.51 9.27 13.04
CA TRP A 354 26.35 7.87 13.42
C TRP A 354 25.18 7.24 12.69
N LEU A 355 25.34 5.99 12.25
CA LEU A 355 24.28 5.23 11.62
C LEU A 355 24.26 3.81 12.20
N ASP A 356 23.12 3.41 12.76
CA ASP A 356 22.95 2.06 13.28
C ASP A 356 22.41 1.10 12.23
N SER A 357 22.91 -0.14 12.25
CA SER A 357 22.50 -1.18 11.30
C SER A 357 21.09 -1.74 11.56
N GLY A 358 20.42 -1.34 12.65
CA GLY A 358 19.06 -1.76 13.01
C GLY A 358 18.92 -3.23 13.45
N ARG A 359 19.92 -4.08 13.21
CA ARG A 359 20.05 -5.42 13.80
C ARG A 359 21.17 -5.37 14.85
N SER A 360 20.83 -5.65 16.10
CA SER A 360 21.76 -5.86 17.22
C SER A 360 22.87 -4.80 17.37
N GLY A 361 22.54 -3.57 17.77
CA GLY A 361 23.46 -2.61 18.41
C GLY A 361 24.76 -2.21 17.70
N LEU A 362 25.04 -2.73 16.51
CA LEU A 362 26.26 -2.46 15.77
C LEU A 362 26.04 -1.23 14.89
N ALA A 363 26.77 -0.16 15.21
CA ALA A 363 26.86 1.03 14.39
C ALA A 363 27.55 0.68 13.05
N ARG A 364 26.83 0.90 11.95
CA ARG A 364 27.34 0.76 10.59
C ARG A 364 28.27 1.91 10.20
N LEU A 365 28.04 3.10 10.77
CA LEU A 365 28.95 4.24 10.73
C LEU A 365 29.11 4.82 12.14
N GLN A 366 30.33 5.20 12.49
CA GLN A 366 30.75 5.63 13.82
C GLN A 366 31.52 6.95 13.70
N ASP A 367 30.92 8.03 14.17
CA ASP A 367 31.52 9.37 14.24
C ASP A 367 32.20 9.83 12.94
N CYS A 368 31.48 9.73 11.83
CA CYS A 368 32.00 10.17 10.54
C CYS A 368 31.78 11.68 10.36
N SER A 369 32.88 12.42 10.18
CA SER A 369 32.88 13.82 9.79
C SER A 369 33.58 13.97 8.45
N LEU A 370 32.92 14.65 7.49
CA LEU A 370 33.51 14.93 6.18
C LEU A 370 32.95 16.23 5.61
N THR A 371 33.76 16.92 4.81
CA THR A 371 33.36 18.07 4.00
C THR A 371 33.74 17.81 2.56
N LEU A 372 32.93 18.25 1.62
CA LEU A 372 33.18 18.19 0.18
C LEU A 372 33.00 19.58 -0.40
N ALA A 373 34.01 20.12 -1.07
CA ALA A 373 33.92 21.41 -1.74
C ALA A 373 33.09 21.32 -3.04
N GLU A 374 32.52 22.45 -3.45
CA GLU A 374 31.93 22.57 -4.79
C GLU A 374 32.99 22.33 -5.88
N GLY A 375 32.68 21.47 -6.84
CA GLY A 375 33.61 21.10 -7.92
C GLY A 375 34.66 20.04 -7.58
N GLU A 376 34.67 19.50 -6.35
CA GLU A 376 35.62 18.48 -5.89
C GLU A 376 35.15 17.04 -6.21
N VAL A 377 36.07 16.21 -6.69
CA VAL A 377 35.89 14.76 -6.83
C VAL A 377 36.54 14.04 -5.63
N LEU A 378 35.71 13.45 -4.78
CA LEU A 378 36.11 12.70 -3.59
C LEU A 378 35.88 11.20 -3.78
N ALA A 379 36.91 10.38 -3.60
CA ALA A 379 36.75 8.93 -3.59
C ALA A 379 36.72 8.35 -2.17
N LEU A 380 35.63 7.64 -1.85
CA LEU A 380 35.49 6.83 -0.65
C LEU A 380 36.06 5.44 -0.94
N VAL A 381 37.15 5.08 -0.27
CA VAL A 381 37.88 3.83 -0.45
C VAL A 381 37.86 3.00 0.82
N GLY A 382 37.89 1.67 0.67
CA GLY A 382 37.90 0.73 1.78
C GLY A 382 37.34 -0.63 1.41
N ALA A 383 37.47 -1.61 2.31
CA ALA A 383 36.97 -2.97 2.09
C ALA A 383 35.45 -3.02 1.87
N SER A 384 34.95 -4.10 1.26
CA SER A 384 33.50 -4.34 1.17
C SER A 384 32.90 -4.42 2.56
N GLY A 385 31.73 -3.80 2.75
CA GLY A 385 31.08 -3.71 4.07
C GLY A 385 31.62 -2.62 5.01
N SER A 386 32.60 -1.80 4.61
CA SER A 386 33.15 -0.74 5.47
C SER A 386 32.20 0.43 5.75
N GLY A 387 31.11 0.56 4.97
CA GLY A 387 30.07 1.59 5.15
C GLY A 387 29.91 2.58 4.00
N LYS A 388 30.71 2.47 2.91
CA LYS A 388 30.71 3.41 1.76
C LYS A 388 29.32 3.68 1.18
N SER A 389 28.60 2.64 0.77
CA SER A 389 27.23 2.77 0.22
C SER A 389 26.23 3.35 1.22
N SER A 390 26.44 3.14 2.53
CA SER A 390 25.59 3.74 3.56
C SER A 390 25.87 5.23 3.76
N LEU A 391 27.12 5.66 3.58
CA LEU A 391 27.50 7.08 3.58
C LEU A 391 26.95 7.79 2.34
N LEU A 392 27.02 7.16 1.16
CA LEU A 392 26.36 7.67 -0.05
C LEU A 392 24.84 7.79 0.14
N ALA A 393 24.19 6.79 0.74
CA ALA A 393 22.76 6.83 1.01
C ALA A 393 22.36 7.92 2.05
N LEU A 394 23.25 8.28 2.97
CA LEU A 394 23.05 9.44 3.86
C LEU A 394 23.12 10.75 3.07
N LEU A 395 24.12 10.91 2.19
CA LEU A 395 24.28 12.07 1.31
C LEU A 395 23.12 12.23 0.32
N ALA A 396 22.53 11.13 -0.11
CA ALA A 396 21.34 11.13 -0.97
C ALA A 396 20.04 11.47 -0.23
N GLY A 397 20.06 11.58 1.10
CA GLY A 397 18.85 11.68 1.94
C GLY A 397 18.00 10.39 1.96
N GLU A 398 18.55 9.29 1.44
CA GLU A 398 17.93 7.97 1.41
C GLU A 398 18.02 7.21 2.74
N LEU A 399 18.89 7.65 3.65
CA LEU A 399 18.94 7.23 5.04
C LEU A 399 18.96 8.47 5.92
N ALA A 400 18.30 8.38 7.07
CA ALA A 400 18.46 9.36 8.15
C ALA A 400 19.57 8.89 9.10
N ALA A 401 20.45 9.81 9.48
CA ALA A 401 21.46 9.60 10.51
C ALA A 401 20.78 9.36 11.87
N THR A 402 21.37 8.49 12.70
CA THR A 402 20.92 8.30 14.08
C THR A 402 21.38 9.46 14.97
N ARG A 403 22.59 9.96 14.74
CA ARG A 403 23.19 11.13 15.42
C ARG A 403 24.03 11.93 14.43
N GLY A 404 24.30 13.19 14.77
CA GLY A 404 25.04 14.13 13.92
C GLY A 404 24.14 14.82 12.88
N THR A 405 24.74 15.66 12.05
CA THR A 405 24.04 16.41 11.01
C THR A 405 24.59 16.10 9.63
N VAL A 406 23.69 15.92 8.66
CA VAL A 406 24.02 15.73 7.25
C VAL A 406 23.41 16.89 6.46
N ARG A 407 24.25 17.60 5.71
CA ARG A 407 23.87 18.68 4.78
C ARG A 407 24.47 18.37 3.42
N ALA A 408 23.70 18.50 2.35
CA ALA A 408 24.18 18.23 1.00
C ALA A 408 23.33 18.95 -0.04
N LEU A 409 23.95 19.30 -1.17
CA LEU A 409 23.24 19.76 -2.36
C LEU A 409 22.34 18.62 -2.92
N PRO A 410 21.29 18.95 -3.69
CA PRO A 410 20.47 17.93 -4.36
C PRO A 410 21.34 16.97 -5.16
N SER A 411 21.17 15.67 -4.91
CA SER A 411 22.06 14.66 -5.46
C SER A 411 21.47 13.87 -6.63
N LEU A 412 22.32 13.48 -7.57
CA LEU A 412 22.03 12.47 -8.59
C LEU A 412 22.94 11.27 -8.36
N GLY A 413 22.37 10.06 -8.32
CA GLY A 413 23.09 8.87 -7.90
C GLY A 413 23.09 7.73 -8.91
N LEU A 414 24.22 7.03 -9.02
CA LEU A 414 24.32 5.68 -9.56
C LEU A 414 24.45 4.70 -8.38
N PRO A 415 23.36 4.07 -7.93
CA PRO A 415 23.41 3.12 -6.82
C PRO A 415 24.15 1.83 -7.20
N GLN A 416 24.56 1.04 -6.21
CA GLN A 416 25.24 -0.25 -6.43
C GLN A 416 24.37 -1.23 -7.24
N GLN A 417 23.06 -1.28 -6.96
CA GLN A 417 22.10 -2.07 -7.72
C GLN A 417 21.27 -1.16 -8.61
N THR A 418 21.43 -1.32 -9.91
CA THR A 418 20.71 -0.51 -10.90
C THR A 418 19.35 -1.12 -11.18
N ALA A 419 18.29 -0.34 -10.98
CA ALA A 419 16.93 -0.76 -11.32
C ALA A 419 16.63 -0.38 -12.77
N LEU A 420 16.37 -1.40 -13.58
CA LEU A 420 15.87 -1.27 -14.95
C LEU A 420 14.43 -1.80 -15.00
N PHE A 421 13.58 -1.05 -15.68
CA PHE A 421 12.17 -1.38 -15.84
C PHE A 421 11.97 -2.27 -17.07
N SER A 422 10.93 -3.11 -17.02
CA SER A 422 10.45 -3.90 -18.16
C SER A 422 9.77 -2.97 -19.19
N ASP A 423 10.59 -2.20 -19.88
CA ASP A 423 10.21 -1.14 -20.80
C ASP A 423 11.31 -0.95 -21.85
N THR A 424 11.13 -0.01 -22.77
CA THR A 424 12.11 0.32 -23.81
C THR A 424 13.43 0.83 -23.23
N VAL A 425 14.52 0.71 -23.97
CA VAL A 425 15.81 1.33 -23.64
C VAL A 425 15.63 2.85 -23.48
N ARG A 426 14.86 3.48 -24.37
CA ARG A 426 14.47 4.90 -24.32
C ARG A 426 13.79 5.28 -23.02
N ALA A 427 12.75 4.55 -22.62
CA ALA A 427 12.02 4.81 -21.36
C ALA A 427 12.96 4.64 -20.16
N ASN A 428 13.83 3.63 -20.19
CA ASN A 428 14.84 3.44 -19.15
C ASN A 428 15.88 4.56 -19.11
N LEU A 429 16.24 5.18 -20.24
CA LEU A 429 17.14 6.35 -20.25
C LEU A 429 16.46 7.61 -19.72
N ASN A 430 15.17 7.80 -20.03
CA ASN A 430 14.41 9.02 -19.74
C ASN A 430 13.26 8.79 -18.75
N LEU A 431 13.57 8.29 -17.54
CA LEU A 431 12.58 8.09 -16.48
C LEU A 431 11.84 9.37 -16.06
N GLN A 432 12.48 10.52 -16.26
CA GLN A 432 11.91 11.82 -15.90
C GLN A 432 10.98 12.38 -16.99
N GLN A 433 10.76 11.63 -18.08
CA GLN A 433 9.91 12.02 -19.21
C GLN A 433 10.21 13.44 -19.72
N ARG A 434 11.50 13.78 -19.78
CA ARG A 434 11.96 15.06 -20.33
C ARG A 434 11.81 15.07 -21.84
N ALA A 435 11.66 16.25 -22.45
CA ALA A 435 11.73 16.40 -23.89
C ALA A 435 13.19 16.27 -24.38
N LEU A 436 13.67 15.03 -24.49
CA LEU A 436 14.99 14.69 -25.02
C LEU A 436 14.84 14.17 -26.45
N ASP A 437 15.67 14.66 -27.35
CA ASP A 437 15.77 14.14 -28.71
C ASP A 437 16.62 12.86 -28.75
N ASP A 438 16.48 12.10 -29.84
CA ASP A 438 17.23 10.86 -30.04
C ASP A 438 18.75 11.12 -30.07
N ALA A 439 19.17 12.29 -30.56
CA ALA A 439 20.57 12.67 -30.59
C ALA A 439 21.17 12.76 -29.17
N ALA A 440 20.47 13.37 -28.20
CA ALA A 440 20.91 13.39 -26.81
C ALA A 440 20.99 11.97 -26.22
N LEU A 441 20.00 11.11 -26.49
CA LEU A 441 20.00 9.72 -26.02
C LEU A 441 21.19 8.94 -26.56
N TRP A 442 21.46 9.04 -27.87
CA TRP A 442 22.59 8.38 -28.50
C TRP A 442 23.94 8.93 -28.03
N ALA A 443 24.06 10.25 -27.82
CA ALA A 443 25.26 10.87 -27.27
C ALA A 443 25.56 10.37 -25.85
N ALA A 444 24.54 10.23 -25.00
CA ALA A 444 24.71 9.65 -23.67
C ALA A 444 25.13 8.18 -23.72
N LEU A 445 24.56 7.39 -24.64
CA LEU A 445 24.98 6.00 -24.88
C LEU A 445 26.41 5.90 -25.43
N GLU A 446 26.86 6.88 -26.21
CA GLU A 446 28.22 6.93 -26.75
C GLU A 446 29.25 7.21 -25.66
N LEU A 447 28.97 8.15 -24.77
CA LEU A 447 29.82 8.47 -23.62
C LEU A 447 30.04 7.25 -22.71
N VAL A 448 29.03 6.40 -22.54
CA VAL A 448 29.15 5.15 -21.78
C VAL A 448 29.59 3.95 -22.63
N GLY A 449 29.81 4.11 -23.94
CA GLY A 449 30.23 3.02 -24.83
C GLY A 449 29.19 1.92 -25.05
N LEU A 450 27.90 2.26 -25.00
CA LEU A 450 26.78 1.37 -25.30
C LEU A 450 26.12 1.61 -26.66
N LYS A 451 26.44 2.70 -27.34
CA LYS A 451 25.83 3.09 -28.63
C LYS A 451 25.77 1.92 -29.61
N ASP A 452 26.90 1.29 -29.92
CA ASP A 452 26.97 0.23 -30.92
C ASP A 452 26.18 -1.02 -30.50
N ALA A 453 26.24 -1.39 -29.22
CA ALA A 453 25.53 -2.55 -28.68
C ALA A 453 24.01 -2.39 -28.70
N ILE A 454 23.50 -1.16 -28.54
CA ILE A 454 22.08 -0.84 -28.64
C ILE A 454 21.66 -0.67 -30.11
N ALA A 455 22.48 0.00 -30.93
CA ALA A 455 22.21 0.20 -32.36
C ALA A 455 22.17 -1.12 -33.15
N ALA A 456 22.93 -2.13 -32.72
CA ALA A 456 22.90 -3.46 -33.32
C ALA A 456 21.59 -4.24 -33.04
N ARG A 457 20.73 -3.76 -32.13
CA ARG A 457 19.45 -4.42 -31.84
C ARG A 457 18.38 -4.06 -32.86
N PRO A 458 17.44 -4.98 -33.15
CA PRO A 458 16.40 -4.77 -34.17
C PRO A 458 15.57 -3.49 -33.96
N ALA A 459 15.25 -3.15 -32.70
CA ALA A 459 14.46 -1.97 -32.38
C ALA A 459 15.28 -0.82 -31.77
N GLY A 460 16.62 -0.92 -31.70
CA GLY A 460 17.49 0.16 -31.22
C GLY A 460 17.08 0.71 -29.84
N LEU A 461 16.77 2.01 -29.78
CA LEU A 461 16.27 2.69 -28.56
C LEU A 461 14.91 2.18 -28.08
N ASP A 462 14.08 1.66 -28.99
CA ASP A 462 12.73 1.19 -28.69
C ASP A 462 12.67 -0.32 -28.39
N GLU A 463 13.84 -0.96 -28.31
CA GLU A 463 13.97 -2.35 -27.84
C GLU A 463 13.42 -2.50 -26.42
N ARG A 464 12.48 -3.44 -26.25
CA ARG A 464 11.88 -3.73 -24.94
C ARG A 464 12.80 -4.63 -24.12
N LEU A 465 13.16 -4.16 -22.94
CA LEU A 465 13.87 -4.95 -21.94
C LEU A 465 12.86 -5.77 -21.11
N GLY A 466 13.28 -6.95 -20.65
CA GLY A 466 12.47 -7.76 -19.74
C GLY A 466 12.58 -7.29 -18.28
N GLU A 467 11.97 -8.04 -17.37
CA GLU A 467 12.01 -7.75 -15.94
C GLU A 467 13.45 -7.62 -15.41
N GLY A 468 13.73 -6.58 -14.63
CA GLY A 468 15.08 -6.31 -14.11
C GLY A 468 16.12 -5.98 -15.19
N GLY A 469 15.72 -5.64 -16.42
CA GLY A 469 16.64 -5.40 -17.53
C GLY A 469 17.11 -6.68 -18.23
N LEU A 470 16.36 -7.78 -18.08
CA LEU A 470 16.59 -9.01 -18.85
C LEU A 470 16.78 -8.69 -20.34
N GLY A 471 17.85 -9.23 -20.91
CA GLY A 471 18.34 -8.90 -22.25
C GLY A 471 19.62 -8.08 -22.23
N LEU A 472 20.06 -7.49 -21.13
CA LEU A 472 21.37 -6.83 -20.98
C LEU A 472 22.30 -7.63 -20.07
N SER A 473 23.61 -7.57 -20.33
CA SER A 473 24.59 -8.03 -19.34
C SER A 473 24.62 -7.09 -18.12
N LYS A 474 25.12 -7.56 -16.96
CA LYS A 474 25.24 -6.74 -15.74
C LYS A 474 25.99 -5.42 -16.02
N GLY A 475 27.11 -5.49 -16.72
CA GLY A 475 27.90 -4.31 -17.10
C GLY A 475 27.20 -3.40 -18.11
N GLN A 476 26.38 -3.95 -19.02
CA GLN A 476 25.56 -3.12 -19.92
C GLN A 476 24.45 -2.39 -19.16
N GLY A 477 23.72 -3.08 -18.28
CA GLY A 477 22.68 -2.43 -17.47
C GLY A 477 23.24 -1.32 -16.58
N ARG A 478 24.43 -1.52 -16.03
CA ARG A 478 25.15 -0.51 -15.24
C ARG A 478 25.51 0.73 -16.04
N ARG A 479 26.07 0.54 -17.24
CA ARG A 479 26.38 1.63 -18.17
C ARG A 479 25.12 2.36 -18.64
N LEU A 480 24.00 1.67 -18.81
CA LEU A 480 22.71 2.30 -19.14
C LEU A 480 22.21 3.23 -18.03
N ALA A 481 22.34 2.80 -16.76
CA ALA A 481 21.99 3.63 -15.61
C ALA A 481 22.94 4.85 -15.47
N LEU A 482 24.20 4.70 -15.85
CA LEU A 482 25.13 5.83 -15.91
C LEU A 482 24.74 6.82 -17.03
N ALA A 483 24.34 6.35 -18.21
CA ALA A 483 23.82 7.22 -19.27
C ALA A 483 22.56 7.99 -18.82
N ARG A 484 21.66 7.33 -18.07
CA ARG A 484 20.51 7.98 -17.41
C ARG A 484 20.95 9.13 -16.48
N LEU A 485 22.03 8.96 -15.71
CA LEU A 485 22.57 10.00 -14.84
C LEU A 485 23.15 11.18 -15.64
N LEU A 486 23.79 10.92 -16.78
CA LEU A 486 24.30 11.96 -17.67
C LEU A 486 23.16 12.80 -18.28
N LEU A 487 22.10 12.14 -18.76
CA LEU A 487 20.93 12.80 -19.34
C LEU A 487 20.16 13.67 -18.33
N ALA A 488 20.16 13.26 -17.04
CA ALA A 488 19.50 14.00 -15.97
C ALA A 488 20.07 15.41 -15.73
N GLN A 489 21.18 15.77 -16.36
CA GLN A 489 21.83 17.07 -16.16
C GLN A 489 21.58 18.06 -17.29
N ILE A 490 21.07 17.60 -18.44
CA ILE A 490 20.79 18.49 -19.56
C ILE A 490 19.75 19.51 -19.06
N PRO A 491 20.09 20.82 -19.03
CA PRO A 491 19.16 21.86 -18.59
C PRO A 491 17.92 21.84 -19.48
N GLN A 492 16.74 22.02 -18.89
CA GLN A 492 15.54 22.23 -19.68
C GLN A 492 15.64 23.62 -20.33
N THR A 493 15.67 23.68 -21.66
CA THR A 493 15.34 24.91 -22.36
C THR A 493 13.85 25.16 -22.14
N PRO A 494 13.43 26.28 -21.53
CA PRO A 494 12.00 26.54 -21.38
C PRO A 494 11.43 26.75 -22.78
N LEU A 495 10.54 25.85 -23.21
CA LEU A 495 9.59 26.20 -24.27
C LEU A 495 8.73 27.34 -23.72
N SER A 496 8.79 28.51 -24.37
CA SER A 496 8.00 29.72 -24.12
C SER A 496 8.33 30.55 -22.86
N GLY A 497 9.16 31.57 -23.04
CA GLY A 497 8.80 32.98 -22.80
C GLY A 497 8.29 33.47 -21.43
N THR A 498 8.31 32.70 -20.35
CA THR A 498 7.92 33.20 -19.03
C THR A 498 9.08 33.07 -18.04
N GLY A 499 9.65 34.22 -17.70
CA GLY A 499 10.73 34.36 -16.74
C GLY A 499 10.27 33.97 -15.34
N ALA A 500 10.67 32.79 -14.92
CA ALA A 500 10.98 32.49 -13.53
C ALA A 500 12.29 31.69 -13.57
N GLY A 501 13.38 32.33 -13.17
CA GLY A 501 14.71 31.73 -13.15
C GLY A 501 14.73 30.48 -12.27
N GLY A 502 14.52 29.33 -12.89
CA GLY A 502 14.79 28.04 -12.29
C GLY A 502 16.29 27.90 -12.15
N ALA A 503 16.79 27.90 -10.91
CA ALA A 503 18.18 27.62 -10.57
C ALA A 503 18.63 26.38 -11.35
N GLY A 504 19.51 26.61 -12.34
CA GLY A 504 20.00 25.57 -13.23
C GLY A 504 20.67 24.44 -12.44
N ALA A 505 20.63 23.24 -13.00
CA ALA A 505 21.25 22.01 -12.51
C ALA A 505 22.80 22.05 -12.37
N ALA A 506 23.39 23.24 -12.27
CA ALA A 506 24.83 23.52 -12.20
C ALA A 506 25.45 23.28 -10.81
N GLY A 507 24.68 22.88 -9.80
CA GLY A 507 25.15 22.60 -8.44
C GLY A 507 24.72 21.24 -7.88
N ALA A 508 24.45 20.24 -8.72
CA ALA A 508 24.02 18.92 -8.24
C ALA A 508 25.21 18.05 -7.79
N LEU A 509 25.09 17.44 -6.61
CA LEU A 509 26.05 16.48 -6.07
C LEU A 509 25.93 15.12 -6.76
N TRP A 510 27.01 14.51 -7.23
CA TRP A 510 26.95 13.16 -7.80
C TRP A 510 27.40 12.10 -6.83
N LEU A 511 26.66 11.00 -6.77
CA LEU A 511 26.96 9.88 -5.90
C LEU A 511 27.13 8.63 -6.75
N LEU A 512 28.36 8.13 -6.90
CA LEU A 512 28.67 7.00 -7.77
C LEU A 512 29.15 5.82 -6.91
N ASP A 513 28.39 4.73 -6.88
CA ASP A 513 28.71 3.56 -6.04
C ASP A 513 29.22 2.38 -6.87
N GLU A 514 30.53 2.25 -7.05
CA GLU A 514 31.24 1.22 -7.86
C GLU A 514 30.92 1.28 -9.38
N PRO A 515 31.09 2.43 -10.07
CA PRO A 515 30.63 2.63 -11.45
C PRO A 515 31.13 1.61 -12.49
N THR A 516 32.29 0.96 -12.29
CA THR A 516 32.80 -0.06 -13.23
C THR A 516 32.53 -1.52 -12.81
N ASP A 517 31.71 -1.76 -11.79
CA ASP A 517 31.37 -3.13 -11.38
C ASP A 517 30.71 -3.95 -12.51
N GLY A 518 31.17 -5.18 -12.70
CA GLY A 518 30.71 -6.08 -13.76
C GLY A 518 31.21 -5.78 -15.17
N LEU A 519 32.20 -4.88 -15.32
CA LEU A 519 32.91 -4.62 -16.58
C LEU A 519 34.28 -5.32 -16.56
N ASP A 520 34.72 -5.79 -17.73
CA ASP A 520 36.12 -6.18 -17.94
C ASP A 520 37.05 -4.96 -17.88
N ALA A 521 38.35 -5.21 -17.66
CA ALA A 521 39.32 -4.14 -17.43
C ALA A 521 39.44 -3.15 -18.60
N ALA A 522 39.41 -3.63 -19.84
CA ALA A 522 39.52 -2.79 -21.02
C ALA A 522 38.29 -1.88 -21.18
N THR A 523 37.08 -2.45 -21.05
CA THR A 523 35.84 -1.67 -21.11
C THR A 523 35.74 -0.65 -19.96
N ALA A 524 36.16 -1.03 -18.75
CA ALA A 524 36.17 -0.13 -17.61
C ALA A 524 37.12 1.05 -17.81
N GLN A 525 38.35 0.79 -18.31
CA GLN A 525 39.31 1.85 -18.59
C GLN A 525 38.82 2.80 -19.68
N ALA A 526 38.25 2.28 -20.76
CA ALA A 526 37.66 3.08 -21.83
C ALA A 526 36.50 3.95 -21.33
N LEU A 527 35.64 3.42 -20.45
CA LEU A 527 34.56 4.15 -19.83
C LEU A 527 35.09 5.30 -18.95
N LEU A 528 36.05 5.01 -18.07
CA LEU A 528 36.64 6.01 -17.18
C LEU A 528 37.34 7.14 -17.94
N GLN A 529 38.05 6.83 -19.03
CA GLN A 529 38.66 7.83 -19.91
C GLN A 529 37.62 8.78 -20.53
N ARG A 530 36.46 8.26 -20.96
CA ARG A 530 35.37 9.08 -21.51
C ARG A 530 34.67 9.91 -20.44
N LEU A 531 34.56 9.39 -19.21
CA LEU A 531 33.90 10.08 -18.10
C LEU A 531 34.77 11.15 -17.44
N ALA A 532 36.08 10.98 -17.38
CA ALA A 532 36.98 11.87 -16.65
C ALA A 532 36.80 13.37 -16.98
N PRO A 533 36.66 13.80 -18.25
CA PRO A 533 36.39 15.20 -18.58
C PRO A 533 35.05 15.71 -18.03
N THR A 534 34.08 14.81 -17.91
CA THR A 534 32.72 15.11 -17.45
C THR A 534 32.63 15.23 -15.92
N LEU A 535 33.58 14.63 -15.19
CA LEU A 535 33.66 14.69 -13.72
C LEU A 535 34.42 15.94 -13.23
N ARG A 536 35.32 16.49 -14.04
CA ARG A 536 36.13 17.66 -13.65
C ARG A 536 35.27 18.89 -13.39
N GLY A 537 35.53 19.57 -12.28
CA GLY A 537 34.79 20.77 -11.86
C GLY A 537 33.36 20.47 -11.39
N ARG A 538 33.04 19.20 -11.11
CA ARG A 538 31.76 18.80 -10.52
C ARG A 538 31.98 18.21 -9.15
N SER A 539 31.00 18.40 -8.27
CA SER A 539 31.00 17.76 -6.96
C SER A 539 30.60 16.30 -7.09
N VAL A 540 31.54 15.39 -6.86
CA VAL A 540 31.33 13.95 -7.02
C VAL A 540 31.85 13.23 -5.79
N VAL A 541 31.04 12.30 -5.26
CA VAL A 541 31.48 11.30 -4.28
C VAL A 541 31.43 9.93 -4.94
N LEU A 542 32.61 9.33 -5.11
CA LEU A 542 32.83 8.06 -5.76
C LEU A 542 33.17 6.99 -4.72
N ALA A 543 32.27 6.05 -4.44
CA ALA A 543 32.62 4.88 -3.64
C ALA A 543 33.25 3.81 -4.54
N THR A 544 34.45 3.37 -4.18
CA THR A 544 35.16 2.34 -4.93
C THR A 544 36.11 1.52 -4.07
N HIS A 545 36.51 0.37 -4.59
CA HIS A 545 37.61 -0.44 -4.07
C HIS A 545 38.69 -0.69 -5.16
N MET A 546 38.53 -0.09 -6.34
CA MET A 546 39.37 -0.26 -7.52
C MET A 546 40.31 0.94 -7.67
N ARG A 547 41.60 0.68 -7.90
CA ARG A 547 42.62 1.72 -8.05
C ARG A 547 42.32 2.68 -9.21
N ARG A 548 41.96 2.12 -10.37
CA ARG A 548 41.67 2.88 -11.61
C ARG A 548 40.55 3.92 -11.45
N GLU A 549 39.58 3.65 -10.57
CA GLU A 549 38.49 4.57 -10.27
C GLU A 549 38.95 5.65 -9.28
N ALA A 550 39.63 5.24 -8.22
CA ALA A 550 40.14 6.14 -7.18
C ALA A 550 41.17 7.15 -7.71
N ALA A 551 41.93 6.78 -8.74
CA ALA A 551 42.92 7.65 -9.38
C ALA A 551 42.32 8.90 -10.06
N LEU A 552 41.01 8.92 -10.31
CA LEU A 552 40.32 10.09 -10.90
C LEU A 552 39.96 11.17 -9.86
N ALA A 553 40.11 10.87 -8.57
CA ALA A 553 39.67 11.74 -7.49
C ALA A 553 40.73 12.76 -7.09
N ASP A 554 40.28 13.96 -6.71
CA ASP A 554 41.11 15.01 -6.12
C ASP A 554 41.50 14.66 -4.68
N ARG A 555 40.69 13.86 -3.99
CA ARG A 555 40.93 13.42 -2.61
C ARG A 555 40.39 12.01 -2.33
N LEU A 556 41.13 11.23 -1.55
CA LEU A 556 40.75 9.91 -1.05
C LEU A 556 40.36 9.99 0.43
N LEU A 557 39.30 9.28 0.81
CA LEU A 557 38.97 8.99 2.21
C LEU A 557 38.93 7.49 2.43
N LEU A 558 39.76 7.01 3.34
CA LEU A 558 39.77 5.62 3.76
C LEU A 558 38.72 5.40 4.84
N LEU A 559 37.77 4.52 4.55
CA LEU A 559 36.71 4.10 5.46
C LEU A 559 36.97 2.65 5.91
N GLU A 560 37.23 2.48 7.20
CA GLU A 560 37.49 1.18 7.84
C GLU A 560 36.61 1.01 9.07
N HIS A 561 35.93 -0.13 9.18
CA HIS A 561 35.03 -0.46 10.30
C HIS A 561 34.01 0.66 10.65
N GLY A 562 33.51 1.36 9.62
CA GLY A 562 32.53 2.43 9.79
C GLY A 562 33.11 3.76 10.28
N ARG A 563 34.44 3.92 10.32
CA ARG A 563 35.13 5.17 10.68
C ARG A 563 35.99 5.66 9.54
N ILE A 564 36.15 6.97 9.42
CA ILE A 564 37.10 7.58 8.49
C ILE A 564 38.47 7.55 9.19
N THR A 565 39.42 6.75 8.67
CA THR A 565 40.72 6.52 9.32
C THR A 565 41.87 7.30 8.66
N ALA A 566 41.75 7.64 7.38
CA ALA A 566 42.75 8.43 6.67
C ALA A 566 42.12 9.30 5.57
N GLN A 567 42.79 10.39 5.24
CA GLN A 567 42.45 11.27 4.12
C GLN A 567 43.74 11.63 3.37
N ALA A 568 43.71 11.67 2.04
CA ALA A 568 44.87 12.08 1.24
C ALA A 568 44.44 12.85 -0.01
N VAL A 569 45.17 13.92 -0.33
CA VAL A 569 44.92 14.79 -1.50
C VAL A 569 45.77 14.34 -2.68
N HIS A 570 45.23 14.41 -3.89
CA HIS A 570 45.93 14.03 -5.11
C HIS A 570 47.28 14.76 -5.23
N GLY A 571 48.33 14.00 -5.56
CA GLY A 571 49.70 14.51 -5.68
C GLY A 571 50.54 14.45 -4.39
N THR A 572 49.99 14.00 -3.26
CA THR A 572 50.79 13.70 -2.05
C THR A 572 51.31 12.27 -2.04
N ALA A 573 52.40 12.01 -1.31
CA ALA A 573 52.91 10.66 -1.11
C ALA A 573 51.90 9.74 -0.40
N GLU A 574 51.06 10.31 0.47
CA GLU A 574 49.97 9.58 1.15
C GLU A 574 48.89 9.12 0.17
N PHE A 575 48.60 9.92 -0.87
CA PHE A 575 47.64 9.55 -1.91
C PHE A 575 48.14 8.35 -2.70
N GLU A 576 49.39 8.39 -3.17
CA GLU A 576 49.99 7.26 -3.89
C GLU A 576 50.08 6.00 -3.01
N ALA A 577 50.41 6.15 -1.73
CA ALA A 577 50.44 5.05 -0.78
C ALA A 577 49.06 4.43 -0.56
N LEU A 578 48.00 5.24 -0.41
CA LEU A 578 46.62 4.73 -0.29
C LEU A 578 46.13 4.12 -1.60
N LEU A 579 46.47 4.72 -2.73
CA LEU A 579 46.11 4.25 -4.07
C LEU A 579 46.74 2.87 -4.35
N ALA A 580 48.00 2.66 -3.96
CA ALA A 580 48.71 1.38 -4.11
C ALA A 580 48.15 0.25 -3.22
N ARG A 581 47.38 0.56 -2.17
CA ARG A 581 46.71 -0.44 -1.33
C ARG A 581 45.41 -0.97 -1.96
N LEU A 582 44.92 -0.33 -3.02
CA LEU A 582 43.70 -0.73 -3.72
C LEU A 582 44.00 -1.80 -4.77
N ARG A 583 42.96 -2.53 -5.18
CA ARG A 583 43.11 -3.56 -6.21
C ARG A 583 43.41 -2.92 -7.56
N ASP A 584 44.47 -3.40 -8.20
CA ASP A 584 44.72 -3.25 -9.64
C ASP A 584 43.78 -4.22 -10.37
N GLY A 585 42.50 -3.85 -10.47
CA GLY A 585 41.46 -4.65 -11.13
C GLY A 585 41.44 -4.52 -12.65
#